data_AF-A0A9W4KYZ3-F1
#
_entry.id   AF-A0A9W4KYZ3-F1
#
_cell.length_a   1.000
_cell.length_b   1.000
_cell.length_c   1.000
_cell.angle_alpha   90.00
_cell.angle_beta   90.00
_cell.angle_gamma   90.00
#
_symmetry.space_group_name_H-M   'P 1'
#
loop_
_entity.id
_entity.type
_entity.pdbx_description
1 polymer ?
#
loop_
_entity_poly.entity_id
_entity_poly.type
_entity_poly.pdbx_seq_one_letter_code
_entity_poly.pdbx_strand_id
1 'polypeptide(L)' 'MGKLADIVALDRDLFAVPLEEIPETKVKMTIMDGKIIFTAPECLNA' A
#
# COMPACT_ATOMS: atom_id res chain seq x y z
N MET A 1 -0.49 19.97 2.99
CA MET A 1 -0.99 18.62 3.28
C MET A 1 -0.07 17.63 2.58
N GLY A 2 0.83 16.96 3.33
CA GLY A 2 1.91 16.13 2.77
C GLY A 2 1.61 14.63 2.85
N LYS A 3 2.59 13.79 2.47
CA LYS A 3 2.52 12.33 2.68
C LYS A 3 2.82 12.04 4.15
N LEU A 4 1.81 11.59 4.89
CA LEU A 4 1.94 11.25 6.32
C LEU A 4 2.56 9.87 6.55
N ALA A 5 2.61 9.02 5.53
CA ALA A 5 3.19 7.68 5.63
C ALA A 5 4.66 7.68 5.23
N ASP A 6 5.49 6.98 6.02
CA ASP A 6 6.88 6.71 5.69
C ASP A 6 6.99 5.66 4.58
N ILE A 7 6.18 4.60 4.68
CA ILE A 7 6.16 3.46 3.76
C ILE A 7 4.73 2.99 3.52
N VAL A 8 4.40 2.70 2.26
CA VAL A 8 3.15 2.07 1.84
C VAL A 8 3.48 0.88 0.95
N ALA A 9 2.97 -0.30 1.30
CA ALA A 9 3.03 -1.48 0.44
C ALA A 9 1.75 -1.58 -0.40
N LEU A 10 1.91 -1.76 -1.70
CA LEU A 10 0.82 -1.86 -2.66
C LEU A 10 0.63 -3.32 -3.09
N ASP A 11 -0.56 -3.63 -3.59
CA ASP A 11 -0.90 -4.97 -4.07
C ASP A 11 -0.23 -5.34 -5.41
N ARG A 12 0.38 -4.37 -6.09
CA ARG A 12 1.07 -4.53 -7.37
C ARG A 12 2.21 -3.51 -7.52
N ASP A 13 3.12 -3.81 -8.45
CA ASP A 13 4.13 -2.86 -8.90
C ASP A 13 3.52 -1.91 -9.95
N LEU A 14 3.41 -0.63 -9.59
CA LEU A 14 2.87 0.42 -10.46
C LEU A 14 3.69 0.65 -11.74
N PHE A 15 4.97 0.26 -11.76
CA PHE A 15 5.83 0.41 -12.92
C PHE A 15 5.75 -0.78 -13.88
N ALA A 16 5.14 -1.89 -13.44
CA ALA A 16 4.99 -3.10 -14.24
C ALA A 16 3.60 -3.24 -14.88
N VAL A 17 2.61 -2.45 -14.45
CA VAL A 17 1.23 -2.53 -14.94
C VAL A 17 0.88 -1.42 -15.95
N PRO A 18 -0.08 -1.64 -16.85
CA PRO A 18 -0.67 -0.60 -17.69
C PRO A 18 -1.23 0.57 -16.86
N LEU A 19 -1.27 1.77 -17.45
CA LEU A 19 -1.72 2.98 -16.78
C LEU A 19 -3.19 2.88 -16.33
N GLU A 20 -4.00 2.18 -17.11
CA GLU A 20 -5.42 1.95 -16.89
C GLU A 20 -5.68 1.08 -15.63
N GLU A 21 -4.70 0.29 -15.19
CA GLU A 21 -4.81 -0.58 -14.02
C GLU A 21 -4.36 0.10 -12.72
N ILE A 22 -3.65 1.24 -12.80
CA ILE A 22 -3.20 1.98 -11.62
C ILE A 22 -4.36 2.34 -10.67
N PRO A 23 -5.54 2.80 -11.14
CA PRO A 23 -6.67 3.12 -10.25
C PRO A 23 -7.20 1.95 -9.43
N GLU A 24 -6.92 0.71 -9.83
CA GLU A 24 -7.38 -0.49 -9.13
C GLU A 24 -6.41 -0.92 -8.02
N THR A 25 -5.27 -0.24 -7.88
CA THR A 25 -4.24 -0.55 -6.88
C THR A 25 -4.78 -0.41 -5.47
N LYS A 26 -4.49 -1.40 -4.63
CA LYS A 26 -4.90 -1.43 -3.22
C LYS A 26 -3.70 -1.30 -2.31
N VAL A 27 -3.88 -0.61 -1.20
CA VAL A 27 -2.89 -0.57 -0.12
C VAL A 27 -2.99 -1.86 0.68
N LYS A 28 -1.86 -2.56 0.85
CA LYS A 28 -1.75 -3.77 1.66
C LYS A 28 -1.30 -3.47 3.09
N MET A 29 -0.43 -2.47 3.24
CA MET A 29 0.12 -2.08 4.54
C MET A 29 0.57 -0.62 4.53
N THR A 30 0.41 0.06 5.66
CA THR A 30 0.94 1.41 5.90
C THR A 30 1.76 1.42 7.18
N ILE A 31 2.99 1.95 7.09
CA ILE A 31 3.89 2.15 8.23
C ILE A 31 4.07 3.65 8.44
N MET A 32 3.87 4.09 9.67
CA MET A 32 4.05 5.47 10.12
C MET A 32 4.75 5.48 11.47
N ASP A 33 5.80 6.29 11.61
CA ASP A 33 6.61 6.38 12.83
C ASP A 33 7.14 4.99 13.27
N GLY A 34 7.51 4.15 12.29
CA GLY A 34 7.97 2.78 12.52
C GLY A 34 6.90 1.78 13.00
N LYS A 35 5.62 2.17 13.05
CA LYS A 35 4.51 1.30 13.45
C LYS A 35 3.60 0.98 12.27
N ILE A 36 3.13 -0.26 12.20
CA ILE A 36 2.08 -0.65 11.26
C ILE A 36 0.76 -0.06 11.77
N ILE A 37 0.22 0.91 11.05
CA ILE A 37 -1.06 1.57 11.38
C ILE A 37 -2.22 1.03 10.56
N PHE A 38 -1.92 0.31 9.49
CA PHE A 38 -2.90 -0.35 8.63
C PHE A 38 -2.31 -1.62 8.05
N THR A 39 -3.10 -2.69 8.10
CA THR A 39 -2.87 -3.95 7.41
C THR A 39 -4.18 -4.37 6.77
N ALA A 40 -4.18 -4.65 5.48
CA ALA A 40 -5.36 -5.14 4.78
C ALA A 40 -5.77 -6.52 5.34
N PRO A 41 -7.07 -6.83 5.48
CA PRO A 41 -7.53 -8.07 6.12
C PRO A 41 -6.93 -9.35 5.52
N GLU A 42 -6.70 -9.38 4.21
CA GLU A 42 -6.09 -10.52 3.53
C GLU A 42 -4.62 -10.76 3.91
N CYS A 43 -3.94 -9.78 4.51
CA CYS A 43 -2.55 -9.89 4.96
C CYS A 43 -2.42 -10.35 6.43
N LEU A 44 -3.52 -10.55 7.16
CA LEU A 44 -3.49 -10.91 8.59
C LEU A 44 -3.20 -12.40 8.85
N ASN A 45 -3.12 -13.23 7.80
CA ASN A 45 -2.90 -14.68 7.89
C ASN A 45 -1.70 -15.16 7.06
N ALA A 46 -0.79 -14.25 6.70
CA ALA A 46 0.42 -14.58 5.95
C ALA A 46 1.49 -15.20 6.84
#